data_AF-A0A923CX36-F1
#
_entry.id   AF-A0A923CX36-F1
#
_cell.length_a   1.000
_cell.length_b   1.000
_cell.length_c   1.000
_cell.angle_alpha   90.00
_cell.angle_beta   90.00
_cell.angle_gamma   90.00
#
_symmetry.space_group_name_H-M   'P 1'
#
loop_
_entity.id
_entity.type
_entity.pdbx_description
1 polymer ?
#
loop_
_entity_poly.entity_id
_entity_poly.type
_entity_poly.pdbx_seq_one_letter_code
_entity_poly.pdbx_strand_id
1 'polypeptide(L)'
;MLKTLRSRRLAVGLLTGLALYSFAATLVPRGSPDSEQVREWAASHPIAERIAAPLAMHRAYGSPAFLLLAGLLTLSTVVCSFERTTQARRALRKTGELTESEIERLRVRPQAAMPVRADIEPGAALASAADAIRGLGMRVRSDPRVAEGSAGRWGALGSPLFHWSLALLMLSAGAGQATRAEGFMGLPLQTAVREEHAGYLQISEGPLFGERHTGLDMVASDLVYQFVDGEVTRGPAPVITLLRDGAPVAS
;
A
#
# COMPACT_ATOMS: atom_id res chain seq x y z
N MET A 1 -1.98 1.33 -25.21
CA MET A 1 -2.20 1.67 -23.79
C MET A 1 -1.39 0.83 -22.80
N LEU A 2 -1.38 -0.51 -22.85
CA LEU A 2 -0.68 -1.35 -21.83
C LEU A 2 0.84 -1.12 -21.72
N LYS A 3 1.54 -0.75 -22.80
CA LYS A 3 2.98 -0.42 -22.75
C LYS A 3 3.30 0.78 -21.86
N THR A 4 2.39 1.76 -21.76
CA THR A 4 2.59 2.97 -20.96
C THR A 4 2.45 2.69 -19.46
N LEU A 5 1.43 1.90 -19.09
CA LEU A 5 1.18 1.45 -17.70
C LEU A 5 2.32 0.61 -17.12
N ARG A 6 3.08 -0.04 -18.00
CA ARG A 6 4.27 -0.83 -17.67
C ARG A 6 5.53 0.00 -17.42
N SER A 7 5.54 1.27 -17.82
CA SER A 7 6.75 2.09 -17.72
C SER A 7 7.10 2.37 -16.26
N ARG A 8 8.32 2.00 -15.83
CA ARG A 8 8.84 2.38 -14.50
C ARG A 8 8.83 3.90 -14.31
N ARG A 9 9.05 4.66 -15.37
CA ARG A 9 9.02 6.13 -15.33
C ARG A 9 7.63 6.66 -15.00
N LEU A 10 6.58 6.02 -15.53
CA LEU A 10 5.21 6.38 -15.20
C LEU A 10 4.90 6.07 -13.74
N ALA A 11 5.24 4.86 -13.27
CA ALA A 11 5.01 4.47 -11.87
C ALA A 11 5.69 5.44 -10.88
N VAL A 12 6.96 5.78 -11.13
CA VAL A 12 7.69 6.76 -10.31
C VAL A 12 7.04 8.14 -10.41
N GLY A 13 6.65 8.59 -11.60
CA GLY A 13 5.95 9.88 -11.78
C GLY A 13 4.62 9.94 -11.02
N LEU A 14 3.82 8.88 -11.06
CA LEU A 14 2.57 8.76 -10.32
C LEU A 14 2.81 8.76 -8.81
N LEU A 15 3.82 8.02 -8.33
CA LEU A 15 4.19 7.98 -6.93
C LEU A 15 4.64 9.37 -6.43
N THR A 16 5.49 10.06 -7.20
CA THR A 16 5.93 11.42 -6.88
C THR A 16 4.76 12.40 -6.88
N GLY A 17 3.87 12.33 -7.88
CA GLY A 17 2.69 13.18 -7.94
C GLY A 17 1.76 12.96 -6.73
N LEU A 18 1.54 11.71 -6.36
CA LEU A 18 0.75 11.36 -5.17
C LEU A 18 1.39 11.88 -3.88
N ALA A 19 2.71 11.71 -3.73
CA ALA A 19 3.45 12.20 -2.57
C ALA A 19 3.40 13.73 -2.46
N LEU A 20 3.60 14.46 -3.57
CA LEU A 20 3.50 15.92 -3.59
C LEU A 20 2.08 16.39 -3.27
N TYR A 21 1.06 15.73 -3.80
CA TYR A 21 -0.33 16.02 -3.47
C TYR A 21 -0.61 15.82 -1.98
N SER A 22 -0.22 14.67 -1.41
CA SER A 22 -0.41 14.37 0.01
C SER A 22 0.34 15.35 0.92
N PHE A 23 1.56 15.73 0.54
CA PHE A 23 2.33 16.73 1.27
C PHE A 23 1.63 18.09 1.25
N ALA A 24 1.25 18.58 0.07
CA ALA A 24 0.54 19.86 -0.07
C ALA A 24 -0.79 19.86 0.71
N ALA A 25 -1.58 18.79 0.60
CA ALA A 25 -2.84 18.66 1.30
C ALA A 25 -2.72 18.57 2.82
N THR A 26 -1.54 18.22 3.35
CA THR A 26 -1.28 18.24 4.81
C THR A 26 -1.13 19.67 5.34
N LEU A 27 -0.78 20.64 4.48
CA LEU A 27 -0.64 22.05 4.84
C LEU A 27 -1.98 22.81 4.82
N VAL A 28 -3.03 22.21 4.26
CA VAL A 28 -4.35 22.82 4.06
C VAL A 28 -5.31 22.30 5.15
N PRO A 29 -6.14 23.16 5.78
CA PRO A 29 -7.09 22.71 6.78
C PRO A 29 -8.11 21.73 6.19
N ARG A 30 -8.46 20.71 6.97
CA ARG A 30 -9.45 19.70 6.57
C ARG A 30 -10.84 20.12 7.03
N GLY A 31 -11.81 19.99 6.14
CA GLY A 31 -13.19 20.31 6.50
C GLY A 31 -14.13 20.36 5.30
N SER A 32 -15.39 20.66 5.59
CA SER A 32 -16.32 21.07 4.54
C SER A 32 -15.89 22.43 3.98
N PRO A 33 -16.09 22.71 2.67
CA PRO A 33 -15.83 24.04 2.10
C PRO A 33 -16.50 25.18 2.88
N ASP A 34 -17.65 24.91 3.51
CA ASP A 34 -18.42 25.90 4.27
C ASP A 34 -17.99 26.04 5.74
N SER A 35 -17.04 25.22 6.20
CA SER A 35 -16.55 25.32 7.57
C SER A 35 -15.83 26.65 7.79
N GLU A 36 -16.03 27.24 8.97
CA GLU A 36 -15.43 28.53 9.34
C GLU A 36 -13.90 28.51 9.16
N GLN A 37 -13.26 27.44 9.62
CA GLN A 37 -11.81 27.24 9.47
C GLN A 37 -11.34 27.27 8.01
N VAL A 38 -12.08 26.65 7.07
CA VAL A 38 -11.74 26.68 5.64
C VAL A 38 -11.95 28.07 5.06
N ARG A 39 -13.04 28.75 5.43
CA ARG A 39 -13.32 30.12 4.98
C ARG A 39 -12.29 31.14 5.46
N GLU A 40 -11.88 31.06 6.71
CA GLU A 40 -10.82 31.91 7.28
C GLU A 40 -9.46 31.66 6.61
N TRP A 41 -9.14 30.38 6.35
CA TRP A 41 -7.92 30.02 5.65
C TRP A 41 -7.93 30.53 4.19
N ALA A 42 -9.05 30.36 3.49
CA ALA A 42 -9.23 30.85 2.13
C ALA A 42 -9.09 32.38 2.05
N ALA A 43 -9.61 33.10 3.04
CA ALA A 43 -9.49 34.55 3.13
C ALA A 43 -8.05 35.01 3.42
N SER A 44 -7.33 34.28 4.28
CA SER A 44 -5.94 34.60 4.65
C SER A 44 -4.90 34.14 3.62
N HIS A 45 -5.20 33.10 2.82
CA HIS A 45 -4.29 32.50 1.84
C HIS A 45 -4.91 32.40 0.42
N PRO A 46 -5.30 33.53 -0.20
CA PRO A 46 -6.09 33.53 -1.45
C PRO A 46 -5.36 32.89 -2.65
N ILE A 47 -4.02 32.91 -2.69
CA ILE A 47 -3.24 32.27 -3.75
C ILE A 47 -3.24 30.74 -3.59
N ALA A 48 -3.07 30.26 -2.35
CA ALA A 48 -3.07 28.83 -2.07
C ALA A 48 -4.46 28.23 -2.30
N GLU A 49 -5.53 28.94 -1.91
CA GLU A 49 -6.91 28.54 -2.13
C GLU A 49 -7.25 28.33 -3.62
N ARG A 50 -6.75 29.19 -4.52
CA ARG A 50 -6.95 29.04 -5.98
C ARG A 50 -6.42 27.71 -6.53
N ILE A 51 -5.47 27.08 -5.83
CA ILE A 51 -4.92 25.77 -6.19
C ILE A 51 -5.60 24.66 -5.39
N ALA A 52 -5.83 24.88 -4.09
CA ALA A 52 -6.40 23.91 -3.17
C ALA A 52 -7.86 23.54 -3.48
N ALA A 53 -8.68 24.54 -3.82
CA ALA A 53 -10.10 24.37 -4.14
C ALA A 53 -10.35 23.43 -5.35
N PRO A 54 -9.77 23.67 -6.55
CA PRO A 54 -10.03 22.80 -7.71
C PRO A 54 -9.47 21.38 -7.53
N LEU A 55 -8.44 21.22 -6.69
CA LEU A 55 -7.85 19.93 -6.34
C LEU A 55 -8.55 19.26 -5.14
N ALA A 56 -9.60 19.87 -4.60
CA ALA A 56 -10.36 19.45 -3.43
C ALA A 56 -9.47 19.04 -2.25
N MET A 57 -8.40 19.81 -1.98
CA MET A 57 -7.40 19.48 -0.96
C MET A 57 -7.96 19.49 0.48
N HIS A 58 -9.03 20.25 0.75
CA HIS A 58 -9.72 20.23 2.05
C HIS A 58 -10.35 18.86 2.38
N ARG A 59 -10.60 18.04 1.35
CA ARG A 59 -11.04 16.64 1.46
C ARG A 59 -10.09 15.71 0.69
N ALA A 60 -8.79 15.90 0.90
CA ALA A 60 -7.71 15.31 0.11
C ALA A 60 -7.89 13.84 -0.29
N TYR A 61 -8.20 12.95 0.68
CA TYR A 61 -8.25 11.50 0.47
C TYR A 61 -9.55 11.00 -0.18
N GLY A 62 -10.56 11.86 -0.26
CA GLY A 62 -11.78 11.63 -1.03
C GLY A 62 -11.81 12.40 -2.35
N SER A 63 -10.77 13.19 -2.67
CA SER A 63 -10.77 14.03 -3.85
C SER A 63 -10.69 13.19 -5.13
N PRO A 64 -11.39 13.59 -6.21
CA PRO A 64 -11.27 12.90 -7.50
C PRO A 64 -9.84 12.86 -8.03
N ALA A 65 -9.05 13.91 -7.78
CA ALA A 65 -7.64 13.98 -8.19
C ALA A 65 -6.78 12.93 -7.46
N PHE A 66 -6.94 12.82 -6.14
CA PHE A 66 -6.23 11.82 -5.34
C PHE A 66 -6.64 10.40 -5.74
N LEU A 67 -7.93 10.15 -5.87
CA LEU A 67 -8.46 8.84 -6.25
C LEU A 67 -7.98 8.43 -7.66
N LEU A 68 -7.90 9.37 -8.59
CA LEU A 68 -7.36 9.13 -9.93
C LEU A 68 -5.87 8.77 -9.87
N LEU A 69 -5.05 9.55 -9.17
CA LEU A 69 -3.61 9.26 -9.01
C LEU A 69 -3.37 7.91 -8.30
N ALA A 70 -4.07 7.67 -7.20
CA ALA A 70 -3.99 6.42 -6.45
C ALA A 70 -4.46 5.21 -7.27
N GLY A 71 -5.54 5.37 -8.04
CA GLY A 71 -6.08 4.34 -8.93
C GLY A 71 -5.11 3.98 -10.06
N LEU A 72 -4.56 4.99 -10.76
CA LEU A 72 -3.54 4.76 -11.79
C LEU A 72 -2.28 4.11 -11.23
N LEU A 73 -1.82 4.56 -10.06
CA LEU A 73 -0.65 3.99 -9.39
C LEU A 73 -0.88 2.53 -8.98
N THR A 74 -2.07 2.23 -8.44
CA THR A 74 -2.48 0.86 -8.09
C THR A 74 -2.48 -0.03 -9.32
N LEU A 75 -3.11 0.43 -10.42
CA LEU A 75 -3.14 -0.31 -11.68
C LEU A 75 -1.74 -0.56 -12.25
N SER A 76 -0.88 0.46 -12.25
CA SER A 76 0.51 0.33 -12.70
C SER A 76 1.30 -0.66 -11.85
N THR A 77 1.12 -0.62 -10.52
CA THR A 77 1.76 -1.54 -9.58
C THR A 77 1.32 -2.98 -9.81
N VAL A 78 0.02 -3.22 -10.03
CA VAL A 78 -0.52 -4.55 -10.35
C VAL A 78 0.06 -5.08 -11.66
N VAL A 79 0.07 -4.27 -12.72
CA VAL A 79 0.66 -4.66 -14.02
C VAL A 79 2.15 -5.00 -13.86
N CYS A 80 2.91 -4.16 -13.16
CA CYS A 80 4.33 -4.42 -12.87
C CYS A 80 4.53 -5.72 -12.06
N SER A 81 3.65 -6.01 -11.10
CA SER A 81 3.67 -7.22 -10.28
C SER A 81 3.56 -8.48 -11.13
N PHE A 82 2.66 -8.50 -12.12
CA PHE A 82 2.53 -9.62 -13.06
C PHE A 82 3.80 -9.87 -13.87
N GLU A 83 4.46 -8.81 -14.34
CA GLU A 83 5.70 -8.95 -15.10
C GLU A 83 6.85 -9.48 -14.26
N ARG A 84 7.01 -8.94 -13.04
CA ARG A 84 8.01 -9.43 -12.09
C ARG A 84 7.77 -10.89 -11.74
N THR A 85 6.51 -11.26 -11.57
CA THR A 85 6.13 -12.66 -11.32
C THR A 85 6.48 -13.54 -12.51
N THR A 86 6.23 -13.08 -13.73
CA THR A 86 6.57 -13.82 -14.95
C THR A 86 8.07 -14.02 -15.10
N GLN A 87 8.86 -12.97 -14.85
CA GLN A 87 10.33 -13.03 -14.86
C GLN A 87 10.86 -13.98 -13.78
N ALA A 88 10.33 -13.90 -12.56
CA ALA A 88 10.71 -14.80 -11.46
C ALA A 88 10.36 -16.25 -11.78
N ARG A 89 9.18 -16.51 -12.35
CA ARG A 89 8.78 -17.86 -12.80
C ARG A 89 9.71 -18.39 -13.88
N ARG A 90 10.11 -17.56 -14.85
CA ARG A 90 11.09 -17.95 -15.88
C ARG A 90 12.45 -18.29 -15.26
N ALA A 91 12.94 -17.46 -14.36
CA ALA A 91 14.21 -17.71 -13.67
C ALA A 91 14.17 -18.99 -12.81
N LEU A 92 13.07 -19.24 -12.11
CA LEU A 92 12.89 -20.45 -11.28
C LEU A 92 12.73 -21.73 -12.08
N ARG A 93 12.09 -21.64 -13.27
CA ARG A 93 11.88 -22.75 -14.20
C ARG A 93 13.10 -23.03 -15.07
N LYS A 94 14.09 -22.15 -15.09
CA LYS A 94 15.29 -22.37 -15.88
C LYS A 94 16.10 -23.51 -15.25
N THR A 95 16.11 -24.64 -15.92
CA THR A 95 16.82 -25.87 -15.53
C THR A 95 17.69 -26.41 -16.67
N GLY A 96 18.18 -25.53 -17.55
CA GLY A 96 18.94 -25.88 -18.75
C GLY A 96 20.28 -25.14 -18.86
N GLU A 97 21.08 -25.56 -19.84
CA GLU A 97 22.41 -25.02 -20.16
C GLU A 97 22.39 -23.51 -20.42
N LEU A 98 23.53 -22.86 -20.17
CA LEU A 98 23.74 -21.45 -20.47
C LEU A 98 23.48 -21.18 -21.96
N THR A 99 22.54 -20.29 -22.23
CA THR A 99 22.32 -19.78 -23.60
C THR A 99 23.52 -18.95 -24.07
N GLU A 100 23.78 -18.89 -25.37
CA GLU A 100 24.89 -18.10 -25.94
C GLU A 100 24.89 -16.64 -25.43
N SER A 101 23.71 -16.02 -25.36
CA SER A 101 23.56 -14.67 -24.80
C SER A 101 23.94 -14.55 -23.32
N GLU A 102 23.86 -15.62 -22.54
CA GLU A 102 24.32 -15.64 -21.14
C GLU A 102 25.82 -15.81 -21.05
N ILE A 103 26.41 -16.64 -21.90
CA ILE A 103 27.86 -16.78 -22.03
C ILE A 103 28.46 -15.45 -22.42
N GLU A 104 27.88 -14.77 -23.41
CA GLU A 104 28.34 -13.45 -23.84
C GLU A 104 28.22 -12.42 -22.70
N ARG A 105 27.12 -12.43 -21.94
CA ARG A 105 26.98 -11.59 -20.73
C ARG A 105 28.00 -11.90 -19.64
N LEU A 106 28.43 -13.16 -19.51
CA LEU A 106 29.50 -13.56 -18.58
C LEU A 106 30.87 -13.10 -19.09
N ARG A 107 31.10 -13.10 -20.41
CA ARG A 107 32.37 -12.63 -21.00
C ARG A 107 32.64 -11.15 -20.73
N VAL A 108 31.61 -10.31 -20.70
CA VAL A 108 31.72 -8.87 -20.37
C VAL A 108 31.79 -8.58 -18.86
N ARG A 109 31.59 -9.59 -18.00
CA ARG A 109 31.76 -9.45 -16.55
C ARG A 109 33.24 -9.65 -16.19
N PRO A 110 33.69 -9.17 -15.01
CA PRO A 110 35.04 -9.43 -14.53
C PRO A 110 35.31 -10.93 -14.51
N GLN A 111 36.37 -11.34 -15.21
CA GLN A 111 36.80 -12.72 -15.27
C GLN A 111 37.93 -12.94 -14.25
N ALA A 112 37.86 -14.04 -13.52
CA ALA A 112 38.95 -14.49 -12.66
C ALA A 112 39.62 -15.69 -13.33
N ALA A 113 40.93 -15.60 -13.56
CA ALA A 113 41.74 -16.73 -13.99
C ALA A 113 42.30 -17.42 -12.74
N MET A 114 42.06 -18.72 -12.60
CA MET A 114 42.63 -19.52 -11.52
C MET A 114 43.81 -20.31 -12.09
N PRO A 115 45.04 -20.14 -11.57
CA PRO A 115 46.17 -20.94 -12.02
C PRO A 115 45.96 -22.41 -11.61
N VAL A 116 46.05 -23.30 -12.59
CA VAL A 116 45.97 -24.76 -12.38
C VAL A 116 47.39 -25.33 -12.54
N ARG A 117 47.76 -26.35 -11.74
CA ARG A 117 49.05 -27.02 -11.93
C ARG A 117 49.11 -27.68 -13.30
N ALA A 118 50.28 -27.63 -13.94
CA ALA A 118 50.47 -28.14 -15.30
C ALA A 118 50.35 -29.68 -15.43
N ASP A 119 50.42 -30.40 -14.31
CA ASP A 119 50.36 -31.87 -14.22
C ASP A 119 48.95 -32.42 -13.95
N ILE A 120 47.95 -31.55 -13.79
CA ILE A 120 46.57 -31.95 -13.52
C ILE A 120 45.83 -32.29 -14.82
N GLU A 121 45.13 -33.43 -14.80
CA GLU A 121 44.21 -33.84 -15.86
C GLU A 121 43.02 -32.84 -15.94
N PRO A 122 42.58 -32.42 -17.14
CA PRO A 122 41.54 -31.39 -17.31
C PRO A 122 40.24 -31.68 -16.55
N GLY A 123 39.80 -32.94 -16.48
CA GLY A 123 38.64 -33.37 -15.70
C GLY A 123 38.83 -33.14 -14.20
N ALA A 124 40.01 -33.47 -13.67
CA ALA A 124 40.36 -33.20 -12.27
C ALA A 124 40.42 -31.70 -11.93
N ALA A 125 40.90 -30.85 -12.86
CA ALA A 125 40.86 -29.39 -12.70
C ALA A 125 39.42 -28.88 -12.61
N LEU A 126 38.55 -29.36 -13.50
CA LEU A 126 37.14 -28.97 -13.55
C LEU A 126 36.38 -29.42 -12.30
N ALA A 127 36.66 -30.63 -11.80
CA ALA A 127 36.09 -31.15 -10.56
C ALA A 127 36.49 -30.30 -9.35
N SER A 128 37.77 -29.91 -9.24
CA SER A 128 38.24 -29.02 -8.17
C SER A 128 37.56 -27.65 -8.21
N ALA A 129 37.36 -27.08 -9.40
CA ALA A 129 36.61 -25.84 -9.56
C ALA A 129 35.14 -26.00 -9.15
N ALA A 130 34.50 -27.10 -9.55
CA ALA A 130 33.13 -27.43 -9.16
C ALA A 130 32.97 -27.58 -7.64
N ASP A 131 33.95 -28.21 -6.97
CA ASP A 131 33.96 -28.37 -5.52
C ASP A 131 34.12 -27.03 -4.79
N ALA A 132 35.01 -26.15 -5.29
CA ALA A 132 35.15 -24.80 -4.76
C ALA A 132 33.85 -23.99 -4.87
N ILE A 133 33.16 -24.09 -6.02
CA ILE A 133 31.86 -23.43 -6.24
C ILE A 133 30.78 -24.02 -5.31
N ARG A 134 30.78 -25.33 -5.05
CA ARG A 134 29.89 -25.96 -4.05
C ARG A 134 30.21 -25.49 -2.63
N GLY A 135 31.49 -25.29 -2.30
CA GLY A 135 31.92 -24.73 -1.01
C GLY A 135 31.37 -23.33 -0.74
N LEU A 136 31.09 -22.55 -1.79
CA LEU A 136 30.40 -21.26 -1.72
C LEU A 136 28.88 -21.36 -1.53
N GLY A 137 28.33 -22.57 -1.32
CA GLY A 137 26.90 -22.81 -1.14
C GLY A 137 26.07 -22.73 -2.43
N MET A 138 26.72 -22.74 -3.59
CA MET A 138 26.05 -22.66 -4.89
C MET A 138 25.67 -24.05 -5.40
N ARG A 139 24.58 -24.13 -6.16
CA ARG A 139 24.22 -25.35 -6.90
C ARG A 139 25.11 -25.47 -8.12
N VAL A 140 25.84 -26.57 -8.24
CA VAL A 140 26.76 -26.82 -9.34
C VAL A 140 26.19 -27.86 -10.29
N ARG A 141 26.31 -27.58 -11.59
CA ARG A 141 26.10 -28.54 -12.67
C ARG A 141 27.39 -28.58 -13.48
N SER A 142 27.83 -29.77 -13.84
CA SER A 142 29.09 -29.99 -14.54
C SER A 142 28.86 -30.89 -15.75
N ASP A 143 29.39 -30.44 -16.88
CA ASP A 143 29.57 -31.18 -18.12
C ASP A 143 31.08 -31.50 -18.27
N PRO A 144 31.51 -32.50 -19.06
CA PRO A 144 32.92 -32.78 -19.36
C PRO A 144 33.83 -31.57 -19.64
N ARG A 145 33.28 -30.43 -20.10
CA ARG A 145 34.07 -29.23 -20.45
C ARG A 145 33.75 -27.98 -19.63
N VAL A 146 32.64 -27.96 -18.88
CA VAL A 146 32.12 -26.74 -18.24
C VAL A 146 31.53 -27.07 -16.87
N ALA A 147 31.87 -26.28 -15.86
CA ALA A 147 31.19 -26.28 -14.57
C ALA A 147 30.47 -24.95 -14.36
N GLU A 148 29.17 -25.00 -14.09
CA GLU A 148 28.33 -23.84 -13.83
C GLU A 148 27.86 -23.81 -12.37
N GLY A 149 27.98 -22.64 -11.73
CA GLY A 149 27.49 -22.38 -10.39
C GLY A 149 26.25 -21.47 -10.43
N SER A 150 25.17 -21.88 -9.78
CA SER A 150 23.95 -21.09 -9.66
C SER A 150 23.60 -20.82 -8.19
N ALA A 151 23.31 -19.56 -7.88
CA ALA A 151 22.92 -19.11 -6.55
C ALA A 151 21.62 -18.28 -6.61
N GLY A 152 20.93 -18.15 -5.47
CA GLY A 152 19.90 -17.12 -5.31
C GLY A 152 18.56 -17.36 -6.04
N ARG A 153 18.16 -18.60 -6.31
CA ARG A 153 16.82 -18.92 -6.89
C ARG A 153 15.67 -18.28 -6.11
N TRP A 154 15.74 -18.29 -4.77
CA TRP A 154 14.73 -17.64 -3.91
C TRP A 154 14.76 -16.12 -3.99
N GLY A 155 15.93 -15.51 -4.26
CA GLY A 155 16.05 -14.07 -4.48
C GLY A 155 15.21 -13.56 -5.65
N ALA A 156 14.94 -14.42 -6.64
CA ALA A 156 14.06 -14.09 -7.75
C ALA A 156 12.61 -13.83 -7.30
N LEU A 157 12.17 -14.39 -6.17
CA LEU A 157 10.83 -14.19 -5.61
C LEU A 157 10.71 -12.90 -4.78
N GLY A 158 11.80 -12.32 -4.31
CA GLY A 158 11.75 -11.11 -3.47
C GLY A 158 11.09 -9.93 -4.19
N SER A 159 11.46 -9.71 -5.46
CA SER A 159 10.88 -8.63 -6.26
C SER A 159 9.36 -8.75 -6.46
N PRO A 160 8.79 -9.88 -6.95
CA PRO A 160 7.35 -10.02 -7.08
C PRO A 160 6.62 -10.01 -5.74
N LEU A 161 7.17 -10.61 -4.68
CA LEU A 161 6.56 -10.56 -3.35
C LEU A 161 6.40 -9.13 -2.87
N PHE A 162 7.45 -8.31 -2.96
CA PHE A 162 7.37 -6.90 -2.59
C PHE A 162 6.29 -6.13 -3.36
N HIS A 163 6.23 -6.33 -4.67
CA HIS A 163 5.24 -5.63 -5.50
C HIS A 163 3.81 -6.07 -5.18
N TRP A 164 3.59 -7.37 -4.95
CA TRP A 164 2.28 -7.87 -4.52
C TRP A 164 1.89 -7.37 -3.14
N SER A 165 2.80 -7.34 -2.18
CA SER A 165 2.52 -6.74 -0.86
C SER A 165 2.11 -5.27 -0.97
N LEU A 166 2.80 -4.50 -1.81
CA LEU A 166 2.45 -3.10 -2.06
C LEU A 166 1.09 -2.96 -2.77
N ALA A 167 0.84 -3.79 -3.79
CA ALA A 167 -0.44 -3.79 -4.50
C ALA A 167 -1.60 -4.13 -3.55
N LEU A 168 -1.44 -5.15 -2.71
CA LEU A 168 -2.44 -5.56 -1.72
C LEU A 168 -2.69 -4.47 -0.68
N LEU A 169 -1.64 -3.81 -0.19
CA LEU A 169 -1.77 -2.67 0.72
C LEU A 169 -2.63 -1.57 0.09
N MET A 170 -2.33 -1.18 -1.15
CA MET A 170 -3.08 -0.15 -1.86
C MET A 170 -4.53 -0.56 -2.13
N LEU A 171 -4.77 -1.81 -2.54
CA LEU A 171 -6.12 -2.34 -2.75
C LEU A 171 -6.92 -2.39 -1.46
N SER A 172 -6.29 -2.77 -0.34
CA SER A 172 -6.95 -2.82 0.98
C SER A 172 -7.31 -1.42 1.47
N ALA A 173 -6.40 -0.45 1.30
CA ALA A 173 -6.69 0.95 1.60
C ALA A 173 -7.82 1.50 0.72
N GLY A 174 -7.80 1.21 -0.58
CA GLY A 174 -8.85 1.60 -1.52
C GLY A 174 -10.21 0.98 -1.18
N ALA A 175 -10.23 -0.31 -0.82
CA ALA A 175 -11.44 -0.99 -0.35
C ALA A 175 -11.97 -0.36 0.94
N GLY A 176 -11.10 -0.09 1.91
CA GLY A 176 -11.45 0.59 3.15
C GLY A 176 -12.08 1.96 2.90
N GLN A 177 -11.50 2.76 2.00
CA GLN A 177 -12.10 4.04 1.60
C GLN A 177 -13.45 3.87 0.90
N ALA A 178 -13.59 2.83 0.08
CA ALA A 178 -14.82 2.56 -0.64
C ALA A 178 -15.96 2.09 0.29
N THR A 179 -15.66 1.39 1.38
CA THR A 179 -16.64 0.85 2.33
C THR A 179 -16.81 1.66 3.60
N ARG A 180 -16.08 2.78 3.74
CA ARG A 180 -16.09 3.62 4.93
C ARG A 180 -17.47 4.23 5.19
N ALA A 181 -17.83 4.39 6.45
CA ALA A 181 -18.83 5.34 6.90
C ALA A 181 -18.26 6.05 8.13
N GLU A 182 -18.17 7.37 8.08
CA GLU A 182 -17.79 8.19 9.21
C GLU A 182 -18.74 9.37 9.34
N GLY A 183 -19.01 9.82 10.55
CA GLY A 183 -19.87 10.97 10.76
C GLY A 183 -19.83 11.49 12.18
N PHE A 184 -20.44 12.66 12.35
CA PHE A 184 -20.67 13.31 13.62
C PHE A 184 -22.17 13.29 13.91
N MET A 185 -22.55 12.66 15.01
CA MET A 185 -23.93 12.59 15.49
C MET A 185 -24.04 13.34 16.82
N GLY A 186 -25.06 14.18 16.96
CA GLY A 186 -25.39 14.81 18.23
C GLY A 186 -26.37 13.95 19.00
N LEU A 187 -26.02 13.55 20.23
CA LEU A 187 -26.90 12.77 21.11
C LEU A 187 -27.38 13.66 22.27
N PRO A 188 -28.65 14.13 22.26
CA PRO A 188 -29.22 14.82 23.40
C PRO A 188 -29.40 13.86 24.58
N LEU A 189 -29.24 14.37 25.81
CA LEU A 189 -29.43 13.56 27.01
C LEU A 189 -30.86 12.98 27.06
N GLN A 190 -30.98 11.70 27.40
CA GLN A 190 -32.27 10.98 27.50
C GLN A 190 -33.10 10.91 26.21
N THR A 191 -32.55 11.31 25.05
CA THR A 191 -33.26 11.29 23.77
C THR A 191 -32.59 10.35 22.80
N ALA A 192 -33.36 9.42 22.25
CA ALA A 192 -32.82 8.42 21.32
C ALA A 192 -32.69 9.02 19.93
N VAL A 193 -31.53 8.86 19.31
CA VAL A 193 -31.27 9.21 17.93
C VAL A 193 -30.98 7.93 17.16
N ARG A 194 -31.69 7.73 16.05
CA ARG A 194 -31.52 6.53 15.24
C ARG A 194 -30.24 6.60 14.43
N GLU A 195 -29.51 5.49 14.39
CA GLU A 195 -28.35 5.29 13.53
C GLU A 195 -28.84 5.06 12.10
N GLU A 196 -29.01 6.17 11.40
CA GLU A 196 -29.37 6.30 9.99
C GLU A 196 -28.77 7.60 9.46
N HIS A 197 -28.68 7.75 8.14
CA HIS A 197 -28.09 8.91 7.49
C HIS A 197 -28.60 10.26 8.05
N ALA A 198 -29.91 10.37 8.27
CA ALA A 198 -30.57 11.57 8.79
C ALA A 198 -30.23 11.90 10.26
N GLY A 199 -29.74 10.92 11.03
CA GLY A 199 -29.31 11.10 12.41
C GLY A 199 -27.95 11.81 12.54
N TYR A 200 -27.17 11.89 11.47
CA TYR A 200 -25.85 12.53 11.49
C TYR A 200 -25.93 14.01 11.09
N LEU A 201 -25.24 14.86 11.84
CA LEU A 201 -25.06 16.28 11.50
C LEU A 201 -24.14 16.45 10.30
N GLN A 202 -23.14 15.57 10.20
CA GLN A 202 -22.24 15.48 9.06
C GLN A 202 -21.89 14.01 8.88
N ILE A 203 -22.00 13.50 7.66
CA ILE A 203 -21.63 12.13 7.32
C ILE A 203 -20.83 12.11 6.03
N SER A 204 -19.85 11.22 5.97
CA SER A 204 -19.05 10.92 4.79
C SER A 204 -19.02 9.42 4.59
N GLU A 205 -19.64 8.99 3.51
CA GLU A 205 -19.78 7.58 3.16
C GLU A 205 -18.98 7.25 1.90
N GLY A 206 -18.41 6.07 1.90
CA GLY A 206 -17.77 5.49 0.73
C GLY A 206 -18.83 5.00 -0.28
N PRO A 207 -18.50 5.00 -1.59
CA PRO A 207 -19.43 4.62 -2.65
C PRO A 207 -19.96 3.18 -2.55
N LEU A 208 -19.26 2.29 -1.83
CA LEU A 208 -19.69 0.90 -1.61
C LEU A 208 -20.37 0.70 -0.25
N PHE A 209 -20.48 1.72 0.61
CA PHE A 209 -21.21 1.60 1.88
C PHE A 209 -22.70 1.33 1.59
N GLY A 210 -23.32 2.16 0.77
CA GLY A 210 -24.68 1.95 0.27
C GLY A 210 -25.74 2.00 1.36
N GLU A 211 -25.68 3.00 2.24
CA GLU A 211 -26.69 3.26 3.28
C GLU A 211 -26.91 2.07 4.24
N ARG A 212 -25.87 1.24 4.44
CA ARG A 212 -25.91 0.05 5.30
C ARG A 212 -25.78 0.40 6.78
N HIS A 213 -26.65 1.29 7.24
CA HIS A 213 -26.79 1.64 8.64
C HIS A 213 -27.37 0.47 9.44
N THR A 214 -26.98 0.41 10.71
CA THR A 214 -27.43 -0.59 11.67
C THR A 214 -28.89 -0.38 12.09
N GLY A 215 -29.41 0.84 11.99
CA GLY A 215 -30.76 1.20 12.45
C GLY A 215 -30.95 1.05 13.96
N LEU A 216 -29.86 1.00 14.73
CA LEU A 216 -29.90 1.01 16.19
C LEU A 216 -30.26 2.40 16.70
N ASP A 217 -31.02 2.48 17.79
CA ASP A 217 -31.26 3.77 18.44
C ASP A 217 -30.16 3.99 19.50
N MET A 218 -29.46 5.11 19.42
CA MET A 218 -28.43 5.50 20.37
C MET A 218 -28.99 6.54 21.33
N VAL A 219 -28.80 6.33 22.63
CA VAL A 219 -29.25 7.28 23.66
C VAL A 219 -28.07 7.65 24.57
N ALA A 220 -27.92 8.93 24.89
CA ALA A 220 -27.06 9.35 25.99
C ALA A 220 -27.85 9.23 27.30
N SER A 221 -27.76 8.04 27.92
CA SER A 221 -28.54 7.65 29.10
C SER A 221 -28.16 8.39 30.37
N ASP A 222 -26.91 8.82 30.47
CA ASP A 222 -26.43 9.57 31.62
C ASP A 222 -25.17 10.37 31.26
N LEU A 223 -24.79 11.32 32.12
CA LEU A 223 -23.55 12.10 31.99
C LEU A 223 -22.79 12.07 33.31
N VAL A 224 -21.70 11.32 33.35
CA VAL A 224 -20.81 11.27 34.52
C VAL A 224 -19.88 12.47 34.46
N TYR A 225 -20.09 13.46 35.33
CA TYR A 225 -19.29 14.71 35.33
C TYR A 225 -17.81 14.51 35.65
N GLN A 226 -17.47 13.48 36.43
CA GLN A 226 -16.09 13.11 36.75
C GLN A 226 -15.90 11.62 36.53
N PHE A 227 -15.53 11.25 35.30
CA PHE A 227 -15.14 9.90 34.97
C PHE A 227 -13.67 9.67 35.34
N VAL A 228 -13.42 8.68 36.19
CA VAL A 228 -12.09 8.27 36.63
C VAL A 228 -11.83 6.87 36.11
N ASP A 229 -10.77 6.73 35.31
CA ASP A 229 -10.32 5.46 34.73
C ASP A 229 -8.99 5.07 35.36
N GLY A 230 -9.05 4.20 36.38
CA GLY A 230 -7.90 3.92 37.24
C GLY A 230 -7.49 5.13 38.07
N GLU A 231 -6.27 5.63 37.86
CA GLU A 231 -5.75 6.83 38.53
C GLU A 231 -5.92 8.11 37.69
N VAL A 232 -6.50 8.02 36.48
CA VAL A 232 -6.60 9.16 35.55
C VAL A 232 -8.03 9.72 35.51
N THR A 233 -8.17 10.97 35.94
CA THR A 233 -9.41 11.74 35.77
C THR A 233 -9.54 12.18 34.31
N ARG A 234 -10.56 11.68 33.60
CA ARG A 234 -10.82 11.98 32.19
C ARG A 234 -11.86 13.09 31.96
N GLY A 235 -12.49 13.59 33.03
CA GLY A 235 -13.50 14.66 32.97
C GLY A 235 -14.91 14.13 32.69
N PRO A 236 -15.81 14.96 32.13
CA PRO A 236 -17.19 14.55 31.86
C PRO A 236 -17.25 13.50 30.74
N ALA A 237 -17.95 12.39 30.97
CA ALA A 237 -18.14 11.32 30.00
C ALA A 237 -19.62 10.90 29.93
N PRO A 238 -20.24 10.88 28.74
CA PRO A 238 -21.60 10.37 28.57
C PRO A 238 -21.62 8.83 28.62
N VAL A 239 -22.67 8.28 29.22
CA VAL A 239 -23.00 6.85 29.13
C VAL A 239 -23.93 6.65 27.93
N ILE A 240 -23.50 5.87 26.95
CA ILE A 240 -24.24 5.66 25.70
C ILE A 240 -24.88 4.29 25.73
N THR A 241 -26.20 4.21 25.68
CA THR A 241 -26.92 2.92 25.54
C THR A 241 -27.41 2.75 24.12
N LEU A 242 -27.11 1.58 23.55
CA LEU A 242 -27.57 1.15 22.23
C LEU A 242 -28.85 0.34 22.41
N LEU A 243 -29.91 0.73 21.71
CA LEU A 243 -31.22 0.12 21.73
C LEU A 243 -31.54 -0.49 20.37
N ARG A 244 -32.24 -1.63 20.37
CA ARG A 244 -32.88 -2.22 19.20
C ARG A 244 -34.34 -2.46 19.53
N ASP A 245 -35.24 -1.84 18.78
CA ASP A 245 -36.68 -1.91 19.00
C ASP A 245 -37.07 -1.56 20.46
N GLY A 246 -36.38 -0.57 21.05
CA GLY A 246 -36.58 -0.12 22.43
C GLY A 246 -35.93 -0.97 23.52
N ALA A 247 -35.29 -2.09 23.19
CA ALA A 247 -34.57 -2.94 24.15
C ALA A 247 -33.05 -2.67 24.14
N PRO A 248 -32.37 -2.59 25.30
CA PRO A 248 -30.94 -2.37 25.36
C PRO A 248 -30.17 -3.58 24.85
N VAL A 249 -29.21 -3.32 23.97
CA VAL A 249 -28.31 -4.31 23.36
C VAL A 249 -26.88 -4.16 23.87
N ALA A 250 -26.48 -2.93 24.21
CA ALA A 250 -25.18 -2.60 24.82
C ALA A 250 -25.25 -1.25 25.55
N SER A 251 -24.34 -1.03 26.50
CA SER A 251 -24.15 0.22 27.26
C SER A 251 -22.68 0.49 27.54
#